data_AF-A0AAF3E9X9-F1
#
_entry.id   AF-A0AAF3E9X9-F1
#
_cell.length_a   1.000
_cell.length_b   1.000
_cell.length_c   1.000
_cell.angle_alpha   90.00
_cell.angle_beta   90.00
_cell.angle_gamma   90.00
#
_symmetry.space_group_name_H-M   'P 1'
#
loop_
_entity.id
_entity.type
_entity.pdbx_description
1 polymer ?
#
loop_
_entity_poly.entity_id
_entity_poly.type
_entity_poly.pdbx_seq_one_letter_code
_entity_poly.pdbx_strand_id
1 'polypeptide(L)'
;MSATNRPLIDEDGISEATEEELKEFDELIKKYARDKARVSAEQRKKLLSYEREHREMEQRALEWNAYWERRKKDDRDLWRDKDFANAVDKMSRAGYKGKHGDFDVPEEEMIKLEALYMQVTLGNYDGNNSLRCVEEWKKQSGKSCVEAQRDFIKHSNWCLTRWGWNPPPGWR
;
A
#
# COMPACT_ATOMS: atom_id res chain seq x y z
N MET A 1 92.80 -43.25 -30.15
CA MET A 1 91.87 -44.40 -30.26
C MET A 1 91.11 -44.44 -28.95
N SER A 2 89.95 -43.78 -28.83
CA SER A 2 88.63 -44.17 -29.35
C SER A 2 88.05 -45.39 -28.61
N ALA A 3 87.02 -45.13 -27.80
CA ALA A 3 85.79 -45.90 -27.53
C ALA A 3 85.32 -45.62 -26.08
N THR A 4 84.61 -44.52 -25.76
CA THR A 4 83.15 -44.31 -25.82
C THR A 4 82.24 -45.48 -25.39
N ASN A 5 81.38 -45.14 -24.41
CA ASN A 5 80.01 -45.62 -24.12
C ASN A 5 79.87 -47.03 -23.52
N ARG A 6 79.02 -47.22 -22.49
CA ARG A 6 77.67 -46.64 -22.34
C ARG A 6 77.23 -46.65 -20.86
N PRO A 7 76.49 -45.64 -20.37
CA PRO A 7 75.74 -45.77 -19.14
C PRO A 7 74.58 -46.77 -19.37
N LEU A 8 74.37 -47.69 -18.43
CA LEU A 8 73.11 -48.41 -18.28
C LEU A 8 72.10 -47.37 -17.78
N ILE A 9 71.36 -46.79 -18.72
CA ILE A 9 70.15 -46.03 -18.43
C ILE A 9 69.09 -47.09 -18.19
N ASP A 10 68.68 -47.25 -16.94
CA ASP A 10 67.42 -47.93 -16.62
C ASP A 10 66.29 -47.06 -17.20
N GLU A 11 65.43 -47.69 -18.01
CA GLU A 11 64.52 -47.02 -18.96
C GLU A 11 63.33 -46.26 -18.37
N ASP A 12 63.24 -46.11 -17.05
CA ASP A 12 62.17 -45.32 -16.43
C ASP A 12 62.79 -44.28 -15.50
N GLY A 13 63.01 -43.08 -16.03
CA GLY A 13 63.52 -41.91 -15.31
C GLY A 13 62.54 -41.38 -14.27
N ILE A 14 62.23 -42.19 -13.26
CA ILE A 14 61.50 -41.81 -12.06
C ILE A 14 62.53 -41.73 -10.95
N SER A 15 63.06 -40.53 -10.70
CA SER A 15 63.78 -40.26 -9.45
C SER A 15 62.80 -40.47 -8.29
N GLU A 16 63.12 -41.35 -7.35
CA GLU A 16 62.37 -41.46 -6.10
C GLU A 16 62.30 -40.08 -5.44
N ALA A 17 61.08 -39.56 -5.29
CA ALA A 17 60.84 -38.29 -4.63
C ALA A 17 61.43 -38.33 -3.22
N THR A 18 62.23 -37.33 -2.89
CA THR A 18 62.85 -37.27 -1.57
C THR A 18 61.78 -37.10 -0.49
N GLU A 19 62.07 -37.57 0.72
CA GLU A 19 61.11 -37.49 1.84
C GLU A 19 60.71 -36.04 2.16
N GLU A 20 61.57 -35.07 1.85
CA GLU A 20 61.32 -33.63 1.97
C GLU A 20 60.35 -33.14 0.89
N GLU A 21 60.54 -33.52 -0.37
CA GLU A 21 59.61 -33.19 -1.47
C GLU A 21 58.21 -33.78 -1.24
N LEU A 22 58.13 -34.99 -0.68
CA LEU A 22 56.86 -35.61 -0.30
C LEU A 22 56.17 -34.83 0.83
N LYS A 23 56.91 -34.34 1.83
CA LYS A 23 56.36 -33.51 2.92
C LYS A 23 55.88 -32.15 2.41
N GLU A 24 56.64 -31.49 1.55
CA GLU A 24 56.24 -30.21 0.93
C GLU A 24 54.97 -30.36 0.07
N PHE A 25 54.88 -31.44 -0.71
CA PHE A 25 53.71 -31.74 -1.51
C PHE A 25 52.46 -31.99 -0.64
N ASP A 26 52.62 -32.72 0.46
CA ASP A 26 51.55 -33.03 1.40
C ASP A 26 51.07 -31.78 2.16
N GLU A 27 51.98 -30.85 2.48
CA GLU A 27 51.65 -29.52 3.01
C GLU A 27 50.91 -28.65 1.98
N LEU A 28 51.31 -28.70 0.70
CA LEU A 28 50.65 -28.00 -0.39
C LEU A 28 49.21 -28.48 -0.58
N ILE A 29 48.98 -29.81 -0.52
CA ILE A 29 47.64 -30.41 -0.57
C ILE A 29 46.80 -29.96 0.62
N LYS A 30 47.35 -30.00 1.84
CA LYS A 30 46.64 -29.55 3.05
C LYS A 30 46.32 -28.06 3.01
N LYS A 31 47.19 -27.23 2.43
CA LYS A 31 46.94 -25.80 2.23
C LYS A 31 45.83 -25.57 1.20
N TYR A 32 45.91 -26.24 0.04
CA TYR A 32 44.88 -26.16 -1.00
C TYR A 32 43.50 -26.63 -0.49
N ALA A 33 43.45 -27.72 0.28
CA ALA A 33 42.21 -28.21 0.88
C ALA A 33 41.60 -27.19 1.86
N ARG A 34 42.44 -26.55 2.70
CA ARG A 34 42.00 -25.48 3.61
C ARG A 34 41.50 -24.26 2.86
N ASP A 35 42.20 -23.81 1.83
CA ASP A 35 41.80 -22.67 1.01
C ASP A 35 40.50 -22.93 0.26
N LYS A 36 40.32 -24.13 -0.31
CA LYS A 36 39.08 -24.54 -0.97
C LYS A 36 37.90 -24.59 0.01
N ALA A 37 38.12 -25.11 1.22
CA ALA A 37 37.10 -25.13 2.27
C ALA A 37 36.72 -23.71 2.72
N ARG A 38 37.70 -22.80 2.85
CA ARG A 38 37.47 -21.40 3.20
C ARG A 38 36.63 -20.69 2.13
N VAL A 39 37.00 -20.82 0.85
CA VAL A 39 36.24 -20.22 -0.26
C VAL A 39 34.80 -20.77 -0.31
N SER A 40 34.62 -22.08 -0.12
CA SER A 40 33.27 -22.66 -0.07
C SER A 40 32.45 -22.13 1.12
N ALA A 41 33.05 -21.98 2.30
CA ALA A 41 32.39 -21.42 3.47
C ALA A 41 32.00 -19.94 3.26
N GLU A 42 32.86 -19.14 2.63
CA GLU A 42 32.57 -17.74 2.28
C GLU A 42 31.42 -17.64 1.26
N GLN A 43 31.40 -18.49 0.25
CA GLN A 43 30.30 -18.56 -0.72
C GLN A 43 28.97 -18.93 -0.07
N ARG A 44 28.97 -19.92 0.84
CA ARG A 44 27.77 -20.29 1.61
C ARG A 44 27.28 -19.13 2.47
N LYS A 45 28.18 -18.42 3.15
CA LYS A 45 27.81 -17.23 3.94
C LYS A 45 27.18 -16.15 3.08
N LYS A 46 27.74 -15.88 1.89
CA LYS A 46 27.16 -14.92 0.94
C LYS A 46 25.77 -15.35 0.47
N LEU A 47 25.60 -16.62 0.11
CA LEU A 47 24.30 -17.16 -0.31
C LEU A 47 23.25 -17.00 0.80
N LEU A 48 23.60 -17.37 2.03
CA LEU A 48 22.69 -17.25 3.18
C LEU A 48 22.32 -15.79 3.48
N SER A 49 23.27 -14.85 3.36
CA SER A 49 22.98 -13.41 3.51
C SER A 49 22.01 -12.95 2.44
N TYR A 50 22.26 -13.34 1.18
CA TYR A 50 21.41 -12.99 0.05
C TYR A 50 19.98 -13.53 0.22
N GLU A 51 19.82 -14.80 0.61
CA GLU A 51 18.49 -15.39 0.84
C GLU A 51 17.73 -14.69 1.97
N ARG A 52 18.42 -14.28 3.03
CA ARG A 52 17.82 -13.51 4.13
C ARG A 52 17.38 -12.13 3.64
N GLU A 53 18.27 -11.40 2.98
CA GLU A 53 17.98 -10.07 2.44
C GLU A 53 16.83 -10.13 1.44
N HIS A 54 16.77 -11.14 0.58
CA HIS A 54 15.67 -11.33 -0.37
C HIS A 54 14.33 -11.48 0.35
N ARG A 55 14.25 -12.33 1.38
CA ARG A 55 13.02 -12.49 2.18
C ARG A 55 12.63 -11.21 2.93
N GLU A 56 13.60 -10.47 3.47
CA GLU A 56 13.33 -9.17 4.10
C GLU A 56 12.78 -8.15 3.10
N MET A 57 13.27 -8.15 1.86
CA MET A 57 12.76 -7.28 0.79
C MET A 57 11.34 -7.68 0.37
N GLU A 58 11.03 -8.98 0.27
CA GLU A 58 9.67 -9.47 0.01
C GLU A 58 8.70 -9.03 1.10
N GLN A 59 9.08 -9.16 2.38
CA GLN A 59 8.27 -8.69 3.50
C GLN A 59 8.06 -7.17 3.47
N ARG A 60 9.12 -6.38 3.22
CA ARG A 60 9.00 -4.93 3.07
C ARG A 60 8.11 -4.53 1.90
N ALA A 61 8.14 -5.27 0.79
CA ALA A 61 7.26 -5.02 -0.35
C ALA A 61 5.79 -5.27 0.02
N LEU A 62 5.50 -6.33 0.79
CA LEU A 62 4.16 -6.60 1.32
C LEU A 62 3.70 -5.48 2.27
N GLU A 63 4.55 -5.06 3.20
CA GLU A 63 4.27 -3.97 4.14
C GLU A 63 4.01 -2.64 3.41
N TRP A 64 4.84 -2.32 2.41
CA TRP A 64 4.70 -1.13 1.58
C TRP A 64 3.39 -1.13 0.80
N ASN A 65 3.04 -2.26 0.17
CA ASN A 65 1.76 -2.41 -0.52
C ASN A 65 0.59 -2.26 0.45
N ALA A 66 0.63 -2.90 1.62
CA ALA A 66 -0.40 -2.78 2.64
C ALA A 66 -0.54 -1.36 3.21
N TYR A 67 0.57 -0.62 3.33
CA TYR A 67 0.55 0.80 3.70
C TYR A 67 -0.15 1.64 2.63
N TRP A 68 0.22 1.49 1.37
CA TRP A 68 -0.38 2.25 0.27
C TRP A 68 -1.85 1.91 0.02
N GLU A 69 -2.25 0.64 0.15
CA GLU A 69 -3.66 0.26 0.03
C GLU A 69 -4.51 0.85 1.17
N ARG A 70 -4.01 0.86 2.41
CA ARG A 70 -4.66 1.58 3.51
C ARG A 70 -4.79 3.07 3.20
N ARG A 71 -3.69 3.69 2.75
CA ARG A 71 -3.68 5.12 2.45
C ARG A 71 -4.59 5.49 1.28
N LYS A 72 -4.67 4.68 0.23
CA LYS A 72 -5.65 4.87 -0.87
C LYS A 72 -7.09 4.79 -0.39
N LYS A 73 -7.37 3.96 0.63
CA LYS A 73 -8.69 3.87 1.25
C LYS A 73 -8.98 5.13 2.06
N ASP A 74 -8.05 5.53 2.92
CA ASP A 74 -8.18 6.67 3.83
C ASP A 74 -8.20 8.02 3.09
N ASP A 75 -7.33 8.24 2.09
CA ASP A 75 -7.31 9.47 1.27
C ASP A 75 -8.60 9.62 0.45
N ARG A 76 -9.20 8.49 0.02
CA ARG A 76 -10.50 8.50 -0.64
C ARG A 76 -11.60 8.92 0.35
N ASP A 77 -11.50 8.56 1.62
CA ASP A 77 -12.48 8.87 2.67
C ASP A 77 -12.34 10.33 3.16
N LEU A 78 -11.12 10.83 3.40
CA LEU A 78 -10.85 12.20 3.86
C LEU A 78 -11.31 13.29 2.90
N TRP A 79 -11.17 13.09 1.58
CA TRP A 79 -11.69 14.06 0.61
C TRP A 79 -13.23 14.03 0.58
N ARG A 80 -13.85 12.87 0.81
CA ARG A 80 -15.31 12.77 0.87
C ARG A 80 -15.90 13.51 2.06
N ASP A 81 -15.24 13.52 3.21
CA ASP A 81 -15.70 14.31 4.35
C ASP A 81 -15.68 15.81 4.07
N LYS A 82 -14.65 16.31 3.36
CA LYS A 82 -14.59 17.70 2.91
C LYS A 82 -15.70 18.03 1.90
N ASP A 83 -15.92 17.15 0.92
CA ASP A 83 -16.97 17.35 -0.09
C ASP A 83 -18.37 17.25 0.52
N PHE A 84 -18.57 16.35 1.49
CA PHE A 84 -19.80 16.24 2.26
C PHE A 84 -20.05 17.49 3.09
N ALA A 85 -19.05 17.99 3.83
CA ALA A 85 -19.18 19.23 4.60
C ALA A 85 -19.52 20.43 3.69
N ASN A 86 -18.88 20.53 2.52
CA ASN A 86 -19.19 21.55 1.52
C ASN A 86 -20.61 21.38 0.94
N ALA A 87 -21.07 20.15 0.71
CA ALA A 87 -22.43 19.88 0.28
C ALA A 87 -23.46 20.25 1.35
N VAL A 88 -23.18 19.98 2.63
CA VAL A 88 -24.03 20.35 3.77
C VAL A 88 -24.12 21.88 3.91
N ASP A 89 -22.98 22.57 3.88
CA ASP A 89 -22.94 24.04 3.85
C ASP A 89 -23.79 24.55 2.68
N LYS A 90 -23.64 23.90 1.51
CA LYS A 90 -24.41 24.24 0.32
C LYS A 90 -25.91 24.12 0.51
N MET A 91 -26.36 22.96 0.96
CA MET A 91 -27.78 22.70 1.12
C MET A 91 -28.39 23.43 2.32
N SER A 92 -27.62 23.79 3.35
CA SER A 92 -28.12 24.57 4.49
C SER A 92 -28.61 25.98 4.10
N ARG A 93 -28.18 26.49 2.93
CA ARG A 93 -28.54 27.82 2.41
C ARG A 93 -29.48 27.72 1.20
N ALA A 94 -29.78 26.50 0.75
CA ALA A 94 -30.88 26.24 -0.16
C ALA A 94 -32.19 26.52 0.59
N GLY A 95 -32.94 27.55 0.15
CA GLY A 95 -34.12 28.04 0.86
C GLY A 95 -33.87 29.20 1.83
N TYR A 96 -32.66 29.73 1.94
CA TYR A 96 -32.43 31.01 2.61
C TYR A 96 -33.15 32.12 1.83
N LYS A 97 -34.16 32.78 2.44
CA LYS A 97 -34.98 33.86 1.83
C LYS A 97 -34.53 35.28 2.20
N GLY A 98 -33.30 35.44 2.70
CA GLY A 98 -32.77 36.77 3.01
C GLY A 98 -32.51 37.61 1.76
N LYS A 99 -31.90 38.79 1.90
CA LYS A 99 -31.62 39.74 0.80
C LYS A 99 -30.91 39.15 -0.44
N HIS A 100 -30.27 37.98 -0.29
CA HIS A 100 -29.51 37.27 -1.34
C HIS A 100 -30.06 35.86 -1.60
N GLY A 101 -31.34 35.65 -1.30
CA GLY A 101 -32.03 34.37 -1.34
C GLY A 101 -32.95 34.25 -2.54
N ASP A 102 -32.39 33.99 -3.72
CA ASP A 102 -33.16 33.92 -4.97
C ASP A 102 -33.60 32.47 -5.30
N PHE A 103 -33.02 31.49 -4.62
CA PHE A 103 -33.21 30.07 -4.90
C PHE A 103 -33.77 29.32 -3.68
N ASP A 104 -34.84 28.56 -3.92
CA ASP A 104 -35.51 27.71 -2.93
C ASP A 104 -35.58 26.27 -3.46
N VAL A 105 -35.17 25.31 -2.64
CA VAL A 105 -35.21 23.88 -2.98
C VAL A 105 -36.47 23.28 -2.37
N PRO A 106 -37.24 22.47 -3.12
CA PRO A 106 -38.48 21.90 -2.60
C PRO A 106 -38.27 21.14 -1.29
N GLU A 107 -39.23 21.28 -0.37
CA GLU A 107 -39.15 20.68 0.96
C GLU A 107 -38.98 19.15 0.90
N GLU A 108 -39.60 18.49 -0.08
CA GLU A 108 -39.45 17.04 -0.30
C GLU A 108 -37.99 16.61 -0.54
N GLU A 109 -37.22 17.42 -1.28
CA GLU A 109 -35.81 17.13 -1.53
C GLU A 109 -34.96 17.46 -0.30
N MET A 110 -35.33 18.50 0.45
CA MET A 110 -34.69 18.81 1.74
C MET A 110 -34.89 17.69 2.76
N ILE A 111 -36.07 17.09 2.85
CA ILE A 111 -36.37 15.95 3.72
C ILE A 111 -35.51 14.73 3.35
N LYS A 112 -35.31 14.46 2.06
CA LYS A 112 -34.42 13.37 1.59
C LYS A 112 -32.96 13.64 1.97
N LEU A 113 -32.50 14.88 1.83
CA LEU A 113 -31.15 15.28 2.24
C LEU A 113 -30.97 15.15 3.75
N GLU A 114 -31.94 15.57 4.56
CA GLU A 114 -31.92 15.41 6.01
C GLU A 114 -31.85 13.94 6.39
N ALA A 115 -32.66 13.07 5.78
CA ALA A 115 -32.60 11.63 6.03
C ALA A 115 -31.21 11.04 5.71
N LEU A 116 -30.59 11.44 4.60
CA LEU A 116 -29.23 11.05 4.26
C LEU A 116 -28.20 11.60 5.26
N TYR A 117 -28.36 12.85 5.70
CA TYR A 117 -27.51 13.46 6.73
C TYR A 117 -27.59 12.70 8.05
N MET A 118 -28.79 12.32 8.49
CA MET A 118 -28.99 11.50 9.69
C MET A 118 -28.31 10.13 9.53
N GLN A 119 -28.43 9.49 8.36
CA GLN A 119 -27.74 8.22 8.09
C GLN A 119 -26.21 8.35 8.12
N VAL A 120 -25.66 9.47 7.65
CA VAL A 120 -24.20 9.73 7.70
C VAL A 120 -23.72 9.96 9.14
N THR A 121 -24.47 10.73 9.93
CA THR A 121 -24.03 11.21 11.24
C THR A 121 -24.35 10.26 12.38
N LEU A 122 -25.55 9.68 12.38
CA LEU A 122 -26.04 8.79 13.44
C LEU A 122 -26.11 7.32 13.01
N GLY A 123 -26.04 7.04 11.70
CA GLY A 123 -26.25 5.69 11.18
C GLY A 123 -27.72 5.34 11.05
N ASN A 124 -28.07 4.07 11.30
CA ASN A 124 -29.45 3.60 11.17
C ASN A 124 -30.41 4.35 12.12
N TYR A 125 -31.68 4.38 11.71
CA TYR A 125 -32.76 4.99 12.48
C TYR A 125 -32.75 4.58 13.95
N ASP A 126 -32.75 5.58 14.84
CA ASP A 126 -32.58 5.45 16.29
C ASP A 126 -33.91 5.34 17.07
N GLY A 127 -35.05 5.41 16.38
CA GLY A 127 -36.38 5.41 17.00
C GLY A 127 -36.96 6.81 17.26
N ASN A 128 -36.25 7.89 16.91
CA ASN A 128 -36.73 9.24 17.09
C ASN A 128 -37.80 9.62 16.05
N ASN A 129 -39.08 9.56 16.44
CA ASN A 129 -40.21 9.91 15.56
C ASN A 129 -40.50 11.42 15.47
N SER A 130 -39.73 12.30 16.16
CA SER A 130 -40.02 13.74 16.18
C SER A 130 -39.45 14.50 14.97
N LEU A 131 -38.60 13.87 14.17
CA LEU A 131 -37.97 14.51 13.02
C LEU A 131 -38.91 14.48 11.81
N ARG A 132 -38.86 15.52 10.97
CA ARG A 132 -39.65 15.53 9.72
C ARG A 132 -39.16 14.51 8.68
N CYS A 133 -37.89 14.10 8.76
CA CYS A 133 -37.26 13.18 7.81
C CYS A 133 -37.36 11.70 8.20
N VAL A 134 -38.16 11.34 9.22
CA VAL A 134 -38.20 9.97 9.79
C VAL A 134 -38.54 8.92 8.76
N GLU A 135 -39.59 9.15 7.98
CA GLU A 135 -40.03 8.16 6.98
C GLU A 135 -39.00 7.97 5.86
N GLU A 136 -38.25 9.02 5.51
CA GLU A 136 -37.14 8.91 4.55
C GLU A 136 -35.89 8.29 5.19
N TRP A 137 -35.61 8.54 6.46
CA TRP A 137 -34.46 7.99 7.18
C TRP A 137 -34.60 6.48 7.38
N LYS A 138 -35.81 5.99 7.70
CA LYS A 138 -36.13 4.56 7.76
C LYS A 138 -35.80 3.84 6.44
N LYS A 139 -36.00 4.49 5.29
CA LYS A 139 -35.67 3.93 3.96
C LYS A 139 -34.16 3.79 3.72
N GLN A 140 -33.33 4.51 4.48
CA GLN A 140 -31.86 4.42 4.38
C GLN A 140 -31.27 3.31 5.26
N SER A 141 -32.10 2.55 6.00
CA SER A 141 -31.64 1.50 6.89
C SER A 141 -30.74 0.47 6.19
N GLY A 142 -29.59 0.18 6.80
CA GLY A 142 -28.59 -0.75 6.27
C GLY A 142 -27.58 -0.13 5.31
N LYS A 143 -27.76 1.14 4.91
CA LYS A 143 -26.79 1.88 4.11
C LYS A 143 -25.58 2.27 4.94
N SER A 144 -24.37 2.06 4.42
CA SER A 144 -23.15 2.50 5.11
C SER A 144 -23.01 4.02 5.12
N CYS A 145 -22.25 4.56 6.09
CA CYS A 145 -21.94 5.99 6.16
C CYS A 145 -21.37 6.52 4.82
N VAL A 146 -20.44 5.78 4.21
CA VAL A 146 -19.81 6.17 2.94
C VAL A 146 -20.80 6.21 1.78
N GLU A 147 -21.72 5.25 1.70
CA GLU A 147 -22.76 5.24 0.67
C GLU A 147 -23.75 6.39 0.87
N ALA A 148 -24.16 6.64 2.12
CA ALA A 148 -25.04 7.76 2.44
C ALA A 148 -24.38 9.12 2.13
N GLN A 149 -23.08 9.29 2.40
CA GLN A 149 -22.32 10.48 2.01
C GLN A 149 -22.30 10.68 0.49
N ARG A 150 -22.06 9.62 -0.29
CA ARG A 150 -22.07 9.68 -1.76
C ARG A 150 -23.43 10.06 -2.30
N ASP A 151 -24.48 9.47 -1.77
CA ASP A 151 -25.85 9.77 -2.18
C ASP A 151 -26.22 11.21 -1.80
N PHE A 152 -25.82 11.68 -0.62
CA PHE A 152 -26.01 13.06 -0.20
C PHE A 152 -25.33 14.04 -1.18
N ILE A 153 -24.05 13.85 -1.47
CA ILE A 153 -23.28 14.72 -2.39
C ILE A 153 -23.88 14.69 -3.80
N LYS A 154 -24.27 13.50 -4.28
CA LYS A 154 -24.89 13.35 -5.60
C LYS A 154 -26.22 14.09 -5.66
N HIS A 155 -27.04 13.92 -4.64
CA HIS A 155 -28.37 14.52 -4.59
C HIS A 155 -28.31 16.04 -4.37
N SER A 156 -27.37 16.52 -3.53
CA SER A 156 -27.12 17.96 -3.37
C SER A 156 -26.67 18.58 -4.68
N ASN A 157 -25.72 17.98 -5.41
CA ASN A 157 -25.27 18.50 -6.70
C ASN A 157 -26.40 18.55 -7.73
N TRP A 158 -27.28 17.55 -7.74
CA TRP A 158 -28.48 17.56 -8.56
C TRP A 158 -29.42 18.72 -8.18
N CYS A 159 -29.66 18.93 -6.88
CA CYS A 159 -30.47 20.06 -6.39
C CYS A 159 -29.88 21.41 -6.80
N LEU A 160 -28.58 21.60 -6.57
CA LEU A 160 -27.85 22.83 -6.91
C LEU A 160 -27.87 23.10 -8.41
N THR A 161 -27.79 22.07 -9.25
CA THR A 161 -27.88 22.23 -10.72
C THR A 161 -29.28 22.62 -11.15
N ARG A 162 -30.31 22.09 -10.49
CA ARG A 162 -31.71 22.28 -10.88
C ARG A 162 -32.30 23.58 -10.38
N TRP A 163 -32.03 23.94 -9.14
CA TRP A 163 -32.61 25.12 -8.48
C TRP A 163 -31.60 26.20 -8.16
N GLY A 164 -30.30 25.96 -8.33
CA GLY A 164 -29.27 26.94 -7.96
C GLY A 164 -28.88 26.89 -6.49
N TRP A 165 -28.02 27.83 -6.08
CA TRP A 165 -27.59 28.02 -4.71
C TRP A 165 -27.42 29.50 -4.41
N ASN A 166 -27.68 29.86 -3.15
CA ASN A 166 -27.51 31.22 -2.66
C ASN A 166 -26.09 31.36 -2.11
N PRO A 167 -25.10 31.99 -2.79
CA PRO A 167 -23.72 32.10 -2.30
C PRO A 167 -23.58 33.07 -1.11
N PRO A 168 -22.52 32.95 -0.29
CA PRO A 168 -22.30 33.88 0.82
C PRO A 168 -22.00 35.28 0.30
N PRO A 169 -22.28 36.33 1.09
CA PRO A 169 -21.84 37.68 0.75
C PRO A 169 -20.33 37.71 0.45
N GLY A 170 -19.95 38.25 -0.72
CA GLY A 170 -18.55 38.37 -1.13
C GLY A 170 -17.98 37.18 -1.91
N TRP A 171 -18.75 36.11 -2.12
CA TRP A 171 -18.37 35.00 -2.99
C TRP A 171 -18.54 35.43 -4.46
N ARG A 172 -17.44 35.54 -5.21
CA ARG A 172 -17.42 35.83 -6.65
C ARG A 172 -16.76 34.70 -7.42
#